data_AF-J3CQY3-F1
#
_entry.id   AF-J3CQY3-F1
#
_cell.length_a   1.000
_cell.length_b   1.000
_cell.length_c   1.000
_cell.angle_alpha   90.00
_cell.angle_beta   90.00
_cell.angle_gamma   90.00
#
_symmetry.space_group_name_H-M   'P 1'
#
loop_
_entity.id
_entity.type
_entity.pdbx_description
1 polymer ?
#
loop_
_entity_poly.entity_id
_entity_poly.type
_entity_poly.pdbx_seq_one_letter_code
_entity_poly.pdbx_strand_id
1 'polypeptide(L)'
;MLRIAAIAALAFLPTPSFADVPLWHAVKGEHSEHRLFVDPRIAADARFVPLLKARLDNAQEEVRSSDEWARGAIEEARKENTTSSPHSDFEEKLELLGDTGRYAAILESGAQCVFNCSSIEMVSLYRLTDHKLLKPNEVLDLAGRGPWLAKLADRDQNTAIGPQAINCAQTRDSEDCLPLSDFLANYGFGGGPGLNIKSLADSTSLGFATDNGGKIRSLDLYISRRRAVGTHAQVYKWSLSAEDVAPLLRPEMRELAANTKSASPPLAADPKPDAVVKTKSIEARIFLDEKIKADAALAADCLAEGRKWLDKNAAEAAASRKQDPQFFKDGGWDFERKYTIRSVVADRYVSILRNDYMDTHGAHPNSDVNTILWDKTSNKRISIRAFLTETADKGPTMKAMVKAVIASLKAEKKKRDTSETATDEWFKSVEPSLLKIGAVTLAPSTEAGKSSGLTFHYPPYAVGPYAEGEYVAFVPWETLKPYLTSEGTRIFGGARPKGDADEP
;
A
#
# COMPACT_ATOMS: atom_id res chain seq x y z
N MET A 1 -14.72 49.26 8.57
CA MET A 1 -14.63 48.12 9.49
C MET A 1 -15.03 46.86 8.74
N LEU A 2 -14.08 45.95 8.53
CA LEU A 2 -14.28 44.61 7.96
C LEU A 2 -15.25 43.77 8.83
N ARG A 3 -16.05 42.91 8.20
CA ARG A 3 -16.06 41.47 8.53
C ARG A 3 -16.61 40.65 7.36
N ILE A 4 -15.74 39.77 6.89
CA ILE A 4 -15.87 38.76 5.86
C ILE A 4 -16.59 37.55 6.47
N ALA A 5 -17.55 36.97 5.77
CA ALA A 5 -18.03 35.61 6.02
C ALA A 5 -17.74 34.77 4.78
N ALA A 6 -16.73 33.91 4.88
CA ALA A 6 -16.32 32.97 3.85
C ALA A 6 -17.15 31.69 3.95
N ILE A 7 -17.71 31.28 2.80
CA ILE A 7 -18.29 29.96 2.56
C ILE A 7 -17.11 29.03 2.24
N ALA A 8 -16.86 28.04 3.07
CA ALA A 8 -15.90 26.97 2.78
C ALA A 8 -16.66 25.74 2.26
N ALA A 9 -16.39 25.40 1.00
CA ALA A 9 -16.87 24.21 0.33
C ALA A 9 -16.16 22.96 0.87
N LEU A 10 -16.93 21.90 1.12
CA LEU A 10 -16.41 20.55 1.33
C LEU A 10 -15.81 20.03 0.03
N ALA A 11 -14.54 19.65 0.04
CA ALA A 11 -13.90 18.83 -0.99
C ALA A 11 -13.78 17.39 -0.47
N PHE A 12 -14.15 16.45 -1.34
CA PHE A 12 -14.07 15.01 -1.15
C PHE A 12 -12.61 14.54 -1.20
N LEU A 13 -12.22 13.61 -0.32
CA LEU A 13 -10.92 12.92 -0.37
C LEU A 13 -11.15 11.39 -0.59
N PRO A 14 -10.42 10.74 -1.51
CA PRO A 14 -10.36 9.28 -1.67
C PRO A 14 -9.39 8.63 -0.66
N THR A 15 -9.36 7.30 -0.57
CA THR A 15 -8.66 6.51 0.48
C THR A 15 -7.25 5.97 0.11
N PRO A 16 -6.28 5.93 1.07
CA PRO A 16 -5.35 4.81 1.36
C PRO A 16 -4.46 4.01 0.40
N SER A 17 -3.44 4.54 -0.27
CA SER A 17 -2.17 3.78 -0.49
C SER A 17 -1.12 4.18 0.57
N PHE A 18 0.12 3.64 0.55
CA PHE A 18 1.21 4.16 1.41
C PHE A 18 1.39 5.69 1.30
N ALA A 19 0.89 6.32 0.24
CA ALA A 19 0.93 7.76 -0.01
C ALA A 19 0.08 8.64 0.93
N ASP A 20 -0.91 8.11 1.67
CA ASP A 20 -1.85 8.99 2.40
C ASP A 20 -1.57 9.15 3.89
N VAL A 21 -0.58 8.42 4.44
CA VAL A 21 -0.07 8.69 5.79
C VAL A 21 1.19 9.55 5.65
N PRO A 22 1.22 10.78 6.21
CA PRO A 22 2.38 11.63 6.05
C PRO A 22 3.60 10.98 6.71
N LEU A 23 4.73 11.06 6.00
CA LEU A 23 6.02 10.74 6.57
C LEU A 23 6.23 11.60 7.81
N TRP A 24 6.38 10.95 8.97
CA TRP A 24 6.55 11.62 10.24
C TRP A 24 8.03 11.82 10.57
N HIS A 25 8.86 10.82 10.28
CA HIS A 25 10.30 10.89 10.52
C HIS A 25 11.08 9.98 9.58
N ALA A 26 12.31 10.36 9.26
CA ALA A 26 13.28 9.50 8.59
C ALA A 26 14.59 9.50 9.39
N VAL A 27 15.12 8.31 9.66
CA VAL A 27 16.44 8.13 10.27
C VAL A 27 17.38 7.67 9.18
N LYS A 28 18.45 8.45 8.93
CA LYS A 28 19.39 8.19 7.85
C LYS A 28 20.74 7.74 8.39
N GLY A 29 21.24 6.63 7.85
CA GLY A 29 22.60 6.15 7.96
C GLY A 29 23.42 6.51 6.73
N GLU A 30 24.64 6.01 6.68
CA GLU A 30 25.55 6.11 5.53
C GLU A 30 25.15 5.14 4.41
N HIS A 31 24.58 3.99 4.75
CA HIS A 31 24.19 2.92 3.83
C HIS A 31 22.78 2.37 4.10
N SER A 32 21.99 3.08 4.89
CA SER A 32 20.64 2.65 5.26
C SER A 32 19.72 3.82 5.56
N GLU A 33 18.42 3.60 5.42
CA GLU A 33 17.38 4.57 5.79
C GLU A 33 16.21 3.85 6.45
N HIS A 34 15.65 4.43 7.51
CA HIS A 34 14.41 3.98 8.13
C HIS A 34 13.37 5.10 8.11
N ARG A 35 12.25 4.88 7.40
CA ARG A 35 11.13 5.83 7.27
C ARG A 35 9.95 5.42 8.15
N LEU A 36 9.52 6.34 9.02
CA LEU A 36 8.37 6.17 9.90
C LEU A 36 7.19 7.01 9.39
N PHE A 37 6.15 6.35 8.90
CA PHE A 37 4.87 6.93 8.50
C PHE A 37 3.89 6.82 9.65
N VAL A 38 3.35 7.94 10.13
CA VAL A 38 2.51 7.94 11.33
C VAL A 38 1.21 8.67 11.06
N ASP A 39 0.10 8.02 11.38
CA ASP A 39 -1.23 8.62 11.34
C ASP A 39 -1.24 9.97 12.08
N PRO A 40 -1.76 11.06 11.47
CA PRO A 40 -1.81 12.36 12.11
C PRO A 40 -2.47 12.35 13.49
N ARG A 41 -3.41 11.43 13.74
CA ARG A 41 -4.08 11.27 15.03
C ARG A 41 -3.14 10.73 16.11
N ILE A 42 -2.23 9.83 15.74
CA ILE A 42 -1.18 9.33 16.65
C ILE A 42 -0.17 10.45 16.88
N ALA A 43 0.28 11.13 15.81
CA ALA A 43 1.28 12.18 15.91
C ALA A 43 0.81 13.41 16.71
N ALA A 44 -0.49 13.75 16.65
CA ALA A 44 -1.06 14.92 17.33
C ALA A 44 -1.44 14.68 18.80
N ASP A 45 -1.48 13.42 19.25
CA ASP A 45 -1.96 13.08 20.59
C ASP A 45 -0.79 12.74 21.53
N ALA A 46 -0.66 13.56 22.58
CA ALA A 46 0.40 13.47 23.57
C ALA A 46 0.49 12.08 24.26
N ARG A 47 -0.62 11.32 24.29
CA ARG A 47 -0.65 9.95 24.83
C ARG A 47 0.22 8.98 24.01
N PHE A 48 0.56 9.27 22.76
CA PHE A 48 1.40 8.40 21.94
C PHE A 48 2.87 8.82 21.88
N VAL A 49 3.26 9.93 22.50
CA VAL A 49 4.65 10.41 22.50
C VAL A 49 5.65 9.34 22.95
N PRO A 50 5.40 8.55 24.02
CA PRO A 50 6.33 7.50 24.42
C PRO A 50 6.43 6.34 23.44
N LEU A 51 5.34 6.00 22.75
CA LEU A 51 5.34 5.00 21.67
C LEU A 51 6.19 5.48 20.50
N LEU A 52 5.95 6.71 20.03
CA LEU A 52 6.70 7.30 18.92
C LEU A 52 8.18 7.44 19.24
N LYS A 53 8.53 7.77 20.50
CA LYS A 53 9.90 7.77 20.95
C LYS A 53 10.54 6.37 20.89
N ALA A 54 9.86 5.35 21.39
CA ALA A 54 10.38 3.98 21.34
C ALA A 54 10.59 3.49 19.90
N ARG A 55 9.69 3.85 18.98
CA ARG A 55 9.82 3.54 17.56
C ARG A 55 10.99 4.26 16.91
N LEU A 56 11.19 5.54 17.24
CA LEU A 56 12.35 6.30 16.78
C LEU A 56 13.67 5.73 17.32
N ASP A 57 13.73 5.37 18.60
CA ASP A 57 14.91 4.75 19.20
C ASP A 57 15.24 3.39 18.53
N ASN A 58 14.21 2.59 18.19
CA ASN A 58 14.39 1.35 17.43
C ASN A 58 14.89 1.60 16.00
N ALA A 59 14.29 2.57 15.28
CA ALA A 59 14.72 2.94 13.94
C ALA A 59 16.20 3.39 13.90
N GLN A 60 16.64 4.12 14.94
CA GLN A 60 18.06 4.49 15.10
C GLN A 60 18.97 3.29 15.28
N GLU A 61 18.56 2.32 16.09
CA GLU A 61 19.33 1.11 16.32
C GLU A 61 19.40 0.22 15.08
N GLU A 62 18.31 0.11 14.32
CA GLU A 62 18.26 -0.64 13.07
C GLU A 62 19.17 -0.03 12.00
N VAL A 63 19.10 1.29 11.79
CA VAL A 63 20.00 2.01 10.88
C VAL A 63 21.45 1.81 11.29
N ARG A 64 21.76 1.96 12.59
CA ARG A 64 23.12 1.75 13.12
C ARG A 64 23.63 0.33 12.83
N SER A 65 22.83 -0.67 13.15
CA SER A 65 23.17 -2.08 12.91
C SER A 65 23.34 -2.38 11.43
N SER A 66 22.51 -1.79 10.58
CA SER A 66 22.55 -1.99 9.14
C SER A 66 23.78 -1.36 8.50
N ASP A 67 24.15 -0.16 8.93
CA ASP A 67 25.38 0.51 8.49
C ASP A 67 26.64 -0.23 8.94
N GLU A 68 26.67 -0.76 10.17
CA GLU A 68 27.78 -1.58 10.65
C GLU A 68 27.97 -2.83 9.80
N TRP A 69 26.87 -3.49 9.45
CA TRP A 69 26.88 -4.62 8.54
C TRP A 69 27.34 -4.23 7.13
N ALA A 70 26.83 -3.13 6.57
CA ALA A 70 27.19 -2.62 5.25
C ALA A 70 28.70 -2.32 5.14
N ARG A 71 29.27 -1.67 6.16
CA ARG A 71 30.73 -1.43 6.24
C ARG A 71 31.52 -2.73 6.20
N GLY A 72 31.09 -3.74 6.95
CA GLY A 72 31.73 -5.06 6.95
C GLY A 72 31.71 -5.72 5.57
N ALA A 73 30.56 -5.70 4.89
CA ALA A 73 30.39 -6.27 3.56
C ALA A 73 31.23 -5.55 2.49
N ILE A 74 31.35 -4.22 2.58
CA ILE A 74 32.22 -3.43 1.68
C ILE A 74 33.70 -3.77 1.92
N GLU A 75 34.11 -3.92 3.19
CA GLU A 75 35.50 -4.26 3.51
C GLU A 75 35.87 -5.68 3.01
N GLU A 76 34.95 -6.64 3.14
CA GLU A 76 35.11 -8.00 2.64
C GLU A 76 35.20 -8.03 1.11
N ALA A 77 34.29 -7.36 0.40
CA ALA A 77 34.34 -7.24 -1.05
C ALA A 77 35.68 -6.64 -1.54
N ARG A 78 36.20 -5.64 -0.82
CA ARG A 78 37.53 -5.08 -1.11
C ARG A 78 38.66 -6.10 -0.98
N LYS A 79 38.61 -6.98 0.04
CA LYS A 79 39.61 -8.06 0.22
C LYS A 79 39.56 -9.08 -0.90
N GLU A 80 38.37 -9.34 -1.42
CA GLU A 80 38.14 -10.31 -2.50
C GLU A 80 38.31 -9.71 -3.91
N ASN A 81 38.63 -8.42 -4.00
CA ASN A 81 38.69 -7.67 -5.26
C ASN A 81 37.36 -7.74 -6.05
N THR A 82 36.24 -7.69 -5.33
CA THR A 82 34.87 -7.65 -5.86
C THR A 82 34.21 -6.32 -5.52
N THR A 83 33.03 -6.05 -6.11
CA THR A 83 32.24 -4.84 -5.85
C THR A 83 31.00 -5.18 -5.04
N SER A 84 30.76 -4.42 -3.96
CA SER A 84 29.54 -4.50 -3.15
C SER A 84 29.02 -3.09 -2.88
N SER A 85 27.70 -2.92 -2.96
CA SER A 85 27.01 -1.67 -2.64
C SER A 85 25.77 -1.99 -1.80
N PRO A 86 25.96 -2.51 -0.58
CA PRO A 86 24.86 -2.91 0.28
C PRO A 86 24.08 -1.66 0.70
N HIS A 87 22.77 -1.65 0.44
CA HIS A 87 21.85 -0.65 0.95
C HIS A 87 20.73 -1.34 1.72
N SER A 88 20.16 -0.67 2.72
CA SER A 88 19.05 -1.22 3.48
C SER A 88 18.00 -0.17 3.75
N ASP A 89 16.82 -0.38 3.16
CA ASP A 89 15.67 0.49 3.32
C ASP A 89 14.66 -0.18 4.23
N PHE A 90 14.25 0.55 5.26
CA PHE A 90 13.23 0.16 6.22
C PHE A 90 12.08 1.16 6.14
N GLU A 91 10.86 0.66 6.09
CA GLU A 91 9.66 1.48 6.19
C GLU A 91 8.76 0.90 7.27
N GLU A 92 8.25 1.75 8.15
CA GLU A 92 7.26 1.38 9.17
C GLU A 92 6.10 2.37 9.11
N LYS A 93 4.88 1.86 9.07
CA LYS A 93 3.63 2.62 9.08
C LYS A 93 2.85 2.31 10.34
N LEU A 94 2.40 3.34 11.05
CA LEU A 94 1.54 3.25 12.22
C LEU A 94 0.20 3.92 11.92
N GLU A 95 -0.89 3.13 11.88
CA GLU A 95 -2.24 3.61 11.59
C GLU A 95 -3.19 3.34 12.77
N LEU A 96 -3.88 4.39 13.26
CA LEU A 96 -4.77 4.25 14.42
C LEU A 96 -6.12 3.68 14.01
N LEU A 97 -6.41 2.44 14.36
CA LEU A 97 -7.69 1.81 14.05
C LEU A 97 -8.80 2.22 15.02
N GLY A 98 -8.46 2.56 16.27
CA GLY A 98 -9.39 3.07 17.26
C GLY A 98 -8.79 3.13 18.67
N ASP A 99 -9.40 3.92 19.56
CA ASP A 99 -9.01 4.01 20.97
C ASP A 99 -10.23 4.14 21.90
N THR A 100 -10.08 3.68 23.16
CA THR A 100 -11.11 3.77 24.22
C THR A 100 -10.74 4.76 25.33
N GLY A 101 -9.78 5.67 25.08
CA GLY A 101 -9.20 6.48 26.15
C GLY A 101 -8.15 5.74 26.99
N ARG A 102 -8.34 4.43 27.21
CA ARG A 102 -7.44 3.54 27.98
C ARG A 102 -6.58 2.65 27.11
N TYR A 103 -7.09 2.22 25.96
CA TYR A 103 -6.40 1.32 25.02
C TYR A 103 -6.47 1.88 23.60
N ALA A 104 -5.49 1.54 22.77
CA ALA A 104 -5.47 1.87 21.35
C ALA A 104 -5.13 0.62 20.52
N ALA A 105 -5.81 0.47 19.38
CA ALA A 105 -5.47 -0.51 18.35
C ALA A 105 -4.74 0.20 17.22
N ILE A 106 -3.53 -0.25 16.90
CA ILE A 106 -2.67 0.35 15.88
C ILE A 106 -2.32 -0.73 14.86
N LEU A 107 -2.63 -0.49 13.59
CA LEU A 107 -2.10 -1.27 12.49
C LEU A 107 -0.66 -0.84 12.24
N GLU A 108 0.24 -1.79 12.31
CA GLU A 108 1.67 -1.66 12.07
C GLU A 108 2.00 -2.41 10.77
N SER A 109 2.48 -1.68 9.77
CA SER A 109 2.98 -2.26 8.52
C SER A 109 4.47 -1.95 8.42
N GLY A 110 5.31 -2.99 8.31
CA GLY A 110 6.75 -2.87 8.14
C GLY A 110 7.19 -3.42 6.79
N ALA A 111 8.16 -2.78 6.15
CA ALA A 111 8.86 -3.30 4.97
C ALA A 111 10.37 -3.13 5.17
N GLN A 112 11.15 -4.13 4.77
CA GLN A 112 12.61 -4.10 4.78
C GLN A 112 13.14 -4.62 3.45
N CYS A 113 14.07 -3.90 2.85
CA CYS A 113 14.77 -4.29 1.62
C CYS A 113 16.28 -4.21 1.84
N VAL A 114 16.96 -5.37 1.90
CA VAL A 114 18.44 -5.45 1.95
C VAL A 114 18.97 -6.19 0.71
N PHE A 115 18.60 -7.47 0.59
CA PHE A 115 18.88 -8.33 -0.57
C PHE A 115 17.59 -8.88 -1.20
N ASN A 116 16.64 -9.21 -0.33
CA ASN A 116 15.25 -9.50 -0.65
C ASN A 116 14.38 -8.53 0.14
N CYS A 117 13.24 -8.15 -0.42
CA CYS A 117 12.27 -7.34 0.30
C CYS A 117 11.30 -8.25 1.05
N SER A 118 11.05 -7.93 2.32
CA SER A 118 10.04 -8.60 3.13
C SER A 118 9.15 -7.55 3.80
N SER A 119 7.86 -7.85 3.91
CA SER A 119 6.90 -7.00 4.61
C SER A 119 6.17 -7.80 5.69
N ILE A 120 5.66 -7.06 6.68
CA ILE A 120 4.80 -7.58 7.74
C ILE A 120 3.68 -6.58 7.99
N GLU A 121 2.46 -7.07 8.19
CA GLU A 121 1.37 -6.27 8.72
C GLU A 121 0.79 -6.95 9.95
N MET A 122 0.56 -6.17 11.01
CA MET A 122 -0.06 -6.67 12.24
C MET A 122 -0.78 -5.55 12.99
N VAL A 123 -1.86 -5.89 13.69
CA VAL A 123 -2.54 -4.94 14.58
C VAL A 123 -2.10 -5.16 16.03
N SER A 124 -1.39 -4.19 16.59
CA SER A 124 -0.96 -4.18 17.98
C SER A 124 -1.99 -3.46 18.87
N LEU A 125 -2.22 -4.01 20.07
CA LEU A 125 -3.02 -3.33 21.09
C LEU A 125 -2.13 -2.71 22.15
N TYR A 126 -2.27 -1.41 22.38
CA TYR A 126 -1.51 -0.66 23.36
C TYR A 126 -2.39 -0.23 24.53
N ARG A 127 -1.83 -0.29 25.74
CA ARG A 127 -2.37 0.41 26.90
C ARG A 127 -1.82 1.83 26.93
N LEU A 128 -2.69 2.83 26.92
CA LEU A 128 -2.30 4.24 26.85
C LEU A 128 -1.78 4.80 28.17
N THR A 129 -2.04 4.14 29.30
CA THR A 129 -1.59 4.62 30.62
C THR A 129 -0.12 4.35 30.90
N ASP A 130 0.43 3.26 30.37
CA ASP A 130 1.83 2.85 30.55
C ASP A 130 2.57 2.66 29.21
N HIS A 131 1.88 2.89 28.09
CA HIS A 131 2.39 2.79 26.71
C HIS A 131 2.93 1.41 26.35
N LYS A 132 2.42 0.35 27.00
CA LYS A 132 2.86 -1.02 26.76
C LYS A 132 1.93 -1.74 25.80
N LEU A 133 2.54 -2.56 24.94
CA LEU A 133 1.85 -3.58 24.17
C LEU A 133 1.14 -4.53 25.16
N LEU A 134 -0.15 -4.76 24.95
CA LEU A 134 -0.93 -5.69 25.75
C LEU A 134 -0.51 -7.12 25.46
N LYS A 135 -0.27 -7.88 26.53
CA LYS A 135 -0.01 -9.32 26.43
C LYS A 135 -1.30 -10.12 26.22
N PRO A 136 -1.22 -11.35 25.70
CA PRO A 136 -2.41 -12.17 25.48
C PRO A 136 -3.27 -12.44 26.69
N ASN A 137 -2.69 -12.60 27.87
CA ASN A 137 -3.44 -12.76 29.11
C ASN A 137 -4.15 -11.48 29.58
N GLU A 138 -3.76 -10.31 29.07
CA GLU A 138 -4.41 -9.02 29.34
C GLU A 138 -5.54 -8.73 28.34
N VAL A 139 -5.56 -9.43 27.20
CA VAL A 139 -6.58 -9.29 26.15
C VAL A 139 -7.62 -10.41 26.22
N LEU A 140 -7.17 -11.64 26.47
CA LEU A 140 -7.97 -12.85 26.48
C LEU A 140 -8.29 -13.33 27.90
N ASP A 141 -9.52 -13.76 28.11
CA ASP A 141 -9.99 -14.52 29.26
C ASP A 141 -9.98 -16.02 28.93
N LEU A 142 -8.84 -16.64 29.25
CA LEU A 142 -8.61 -18.07 29.03
C LEU A 142 -8.99 -18.92 30.25
N ALA A 143 -9.45 -18.32 31.35
CA ALA A 143 -9.79 -19.04 32.58
C ALA A 143 -10.99 -19.97 32.35
N GLY A 144 -10.82 -21.27 32.65
CA GLY A 144 -11.87 -22.27 32.47
C GLY A 144 -12.22 -22.60 31.01
N ARG A 145 -11.47 -22.08 30.03
CA ARG A 145 -11.72 -22.31 28.59
C ARG A 145 -11.00 -23.54 28.01
N GLY A 146 -10.47 -24.42 28.86
CA GLY A 146 -9.78 -25.66 28.45
C GLY A 146 -10.59 -26.53 27.47
N PRO A 147 -11.89 -26.82 27.74
CA PRO A 147 -12.72 -27.59 26.81
C PRO A 147 -12.95 -26.91 25.46
N TRP A 148 -12.95 -25.57 25.42
CA TRP A 148 -13.06 -24.80 24.19
C TRP A 148 -11.76 -24.84 23.37
N LEU A 149 -10.60 -24.70 24.02
CA LEU A 149 -9.28 -24.85 23.40
C LEU A 149 -9.08 -26.26 22.82
N ALA A 150 -9.54 -27.30 23.54
CA ALA A 150 -9.52 -28.68 23.06
C ALA A 150 -10.41 -28.87 21.81
N LYS A 151 -11.64 -28.35 21.83
CA LYS A 151 -12.54 -28.40 20.67
C LYS A 151 -11.98 -27.65 19.45
N LEU A 152 -11.27 -26.55 19.69
CA LEU A 152 -10.62 -25.75 18.66
C LEU A 152 -9.40 -26.48 18.07
N ALA A 153 -8.60 -27.16 18.91
CA ALA A 153 -7.51 -28.03 18.47
C ALA A 153 -8.02 -29.23 17.67
N ASP A 154 -9.13 -29.86 18.08
CA ASP A 154 -9.78 -30.93 17.32
C ASP A 154 -10.33 -30.42 15.98
N ARG A 155 -10.94 -29.22 15.95
CA ARG A 155 -11.38 -28.58 14.71
C ARG A 155 -10.19 -28.40 13.77
N ASP A 156 -9.09 -27.86 14.29
CA ASP A 156 -7.88 -27.59 13.51
C ASP A 156 -7.29 -28.85 12.87
N GLN A 157 -7.12 -29.92 13.67
CA GLN A 157 -6.68 -31.24 13.18
C GLN A 157 -7.55 -31.78 12.03
N ASN A 158 -8.85 -31.49 12.05
CA ASN A 158 -9.80 -31.94 11.03
C ASN A 158 -9.91 -31.01 9.81
N THR A 159 -9.54 -29.73 9.94
CA THR A 159 -9.66 -28.72 8.87
C THR A 159 -8.33 -28.37 8.19
N ALA A 160 -7.20 -28.85 8.71
CA ALA A 160 -5.85 -28.50 8.25
C ALA A 160 -5.55 -26.98 8.28
N ILE A 161 -6.17 -26.24 9.21
CA ILE A 161 -5.97 -24.79 9.42
C ILE A 161 -4.86 -24.60 10.47
N GLY A 162 -3.75 -25.33 10.29
CA GLY A 162 -2.68 -25.39 11.27
C GLY A 162 -1.90 -24.07 11.38
N PRO A 163 -1.00 -23.94 12.36
CA PRO A 163 -0.12 -22.78 12.48
C PRO A 163 0.65 -22.56 11.18
N GLN A 164 0.43 -21.42 10.53
CA GLN A 164 1.22 -21.00 9.37
C GLN A 164 2.53 -20.43 9.90
N ALA A 165 3.62 -21.20 9.90
CA ALA A 165 4.94 -20.59 10.04
C ALA A 165 5.29 -19.88 8.73
N ILE A 166 5.90 -18.69 8.80
CA ILE A 166 6.42 -17.98 7.61
C ILE A 166 7.32 -18.89 6.74
N ASN A 167 7.99 -19.89 7.35
CA ASN A 167 8.78 -20.92 6.67
C ASN A 167 8.05 -22.26 6.38
N CYS A 168 6.95 -22.60 7.07
CA CYS A 168 6.22 -23.85 6.82
C CYS A 168 5.52 -23.86 5.44
N ALA A 169 5.28 -22.67 4.87
CA ALA A 169 4.76 -22.56 3.50
C ALA A 169 5.82 -22.89 2.44
N GLN A 170 7.12 -22.86 2.77
CA GLN A 170 8.23 -22.92 1.82
C GLN A 170 9.01 -24.23 1.85
N THR A 171 9.02 -24.99 2.95
CA THR A 171 9.75 -26.26 3.06
C THR A 171 8.79 -27.45 3.21
N ARG A 172 8.98 -28.48 2.38
CA ARG A 172 8.19 -29.73 2.38
C ARG A 172 8.57 -30.70 3.52
N ASP A 173 9.44 -30.29 4.44
CA ASP A 173 9.94 -31.16 5.50
C ASP A 173 9.04 -31.07 6.75
N SER A 174 8.46 -32.22 7.10
CA SER A 174 7.36 -32.36 8.06
C SER A 174 7.77 -32.33 9.55
N GLU A 175 9.04 -32.09 9.87
CA GLU A 175 9.52 -32.16 11.26
C GLU A 175 9.43 -30.81 12.02
N ASP A 176 9.30 -29.68 11.31
CA ASP A 176 9.30 -28.33 11.90
C ASP A 176 7.90 -27.68 12.03
N CYS A 177 6.86 -28.31 11.47
CA CYS A 177 5.47 -27.85 11.55
C CYS A 177 4.69 -28.70 12.56
N LEU A 178 4.64 -28.26 13.82
CA LEU A 178 3.91 -28.96 14.88
C LEU A 178 2.41 -28.59 14.84
N PRO A 179 1.48 -29.56 14.75
CA PRO A 179 0.06 -29.33 14.95
C PRO A 179 -0.23 -28.65 16.29
N LEU A 180 -1.29 -27.85 16.38
CA LEU A 180 -1.67 -27.16 17.62
C LEU A 180 -1.82 -28.12 18.80
N SER A 181 -2.33 -29.34 18.57
CA SER A 181 -2.40 -30.39 19.61
C SER A 181 -1.04 -30.73 20.20
N ASP A 182 0.02 -30.78 19.39
CA ASP A 182 1.35 -31.18 19.77
C ASP A 182 2.11 -30.01 20.40
N PHE A 183 1.88 -28.80 19.88
CA PHE A 183 2.32 -27.57 20.53
C PHE A 183 1.67 -27.42 21.92
N LEU A 184 0.36 -27.51 22.02
CA LEU A 184 -0.36 -27.47 23.29
C LEU A 184 0.11 -28.62 24.20
N ALA A 185 0.31 -29.84 23.71
CA ALA A 185 0.85 -30.94 24.51
C ALA A 185 2.23 -30.62 25.12
N ASN A 186 3.12 -29.95 24.37
CA ASN A 186 4.43 -29.49 24.86
C ASN A 186 4.33 -28.41 25.96
N TYR A 187 3.21 -27.69 26.06
CA TYR A 187 2.91 -26.75 27.15
C TYR A 187 1.93 -27.33 28.20
N GLY A 188 1.71 -28.64 28.20
CA GLY A 188 0.95 -29.36 29.23
C GLY A 188 -0.51 -29.68 28.90
N PHE A 189 -0.95 -29.53 27.65
CA PHE A 189 -2.34 -29.80 27.26
C PHE A 189 -2.63 -31.28 26.92
N GLY A 190 -1.65 -32.19 27.07
CA GLY A 190 -1.76 -33.63 26.85
C GLY A 190 -2.24 -34.45 28.06
N GLY A 191 -3.20 -33.95 28.83
CA GLY A 191 -3.90 -34.73 29.86
C GLY A 191 -3.30 -34.76 31.28
N GLY A 192 -2.37 -33.87 31.62
CA GLY A 192 -1.85 -33.70 33.00
C GLY A 192 -2.43 -32.47 33.71
N PRO A 193 -2.52 -32.44 35.06
CA PRO A 193 -3.09 -31.32 35.79
C PRO A 193 -2.06 -30.17 35.89
N GLY A 194 -2.26 -29.11 35.10
CA GLY A 194 -1.47 -27.88 35.24
C GLY A 194 -1.44 -27.02 33.98
N LEU A 195 -2.52 -26.28 33.73
CA LEU A 195 -2.56 -25.25 32.69
C LEU A 195 -1.60 -24.11 33.04
N ASN A 196 -0.40 -24.07 32.45
CA ASN A 196 0.50 -22.92 32.60
C ASN A 196 0.17 -21.83 31.57
N ILE A 197 -1.02 -21.23 31.73
CA ILE A 197 -1.54 -20.13 30.91
C ILE A 197 -0.54 -18.96 30.85
N LYS A 198 0.23 -18.75 31.93
CA LYS A 198 1.28 -17.73 32.00
C LYS A 198 2.40 -17.99 30.98
N SER A 199 2.87 -19.23 30.84
CA SER A 199 3.91 -19.58 29.86
C SER A 199 3.44 -19.42 28.42
N LEU A 200 2.18 -19.74 28.13
CA LEU A 200 1.58 -19.53 26.81
C LEU A 200 1.48 -18.02 26.50
N ALA A 201 0.97 -17.24 27.46
CA ALA A 201 0.84 -15.79 27.30
C ALA A 201 2.20 -15.06 27.20
N ASP A 202 3.26 -15.56 27.85
CA ASP A 202 4.60 -14.98 27.79
C ASP A 202 5.35 -15.33 26.48
N SER A 203 4.87 -16.30 25.69
CA SER A 203 5.50 -16.75 24.43
C SER A 203 4.70 -16.46 23.17
N THR A 204 3.55 -15.77 23.32
CA THR A 204 2.60 -15.49 22.25
C THR A 204 2.36 -13.98 22.17
N SER A 205 2.30 -13.43 20.97
CA SER A 205 1.82 -12.08 20.66
C SER A 205 0.43 -12.18 20.01
N LEU A 206 -0.36 -11.13 20.14
CA LEU A 206 -1.67 -11.01 19.49
C LEU A 206 -1.60 -9.98 18.38
N GLY A 207 -2.19 -10.32 17.23
CA GLY A 207 -2.59 -9.40 16.19
C GLY A 207 -4.07 -9.55 15.88
N PHE A 208 -4.65 -8.61 15.16
CA PHE A 208 -5.97 -8.75 14.55
C PHE A 208 -5.82 -8.52 13.04
N ALA A 209 -6.41 -9.37 12.21
CA ALA A 209 -6.58 -9.06 10.79
C ALA A 209 -7.87 -8.25 10.63
N THR A 210 -7.82 -7.21 9.80
CA THR A 210 -8.97 -6.37 9.48
C THR A 210 -9.34 -6.49 8.01
N ASP A 211 -10.56 -6.10 7.65
CA ASP A 211 -10.85 -5.80 6.25
C ASP A 211 -10.44 -4.40 5.85
N ASN A 212 -10.61 -4.08 4.56
CA ASN A 212 -10.33 -2.76 4.00
C ASN A 212 -11.10 -1.61 4.68
N GLY A 213 -12.09 -1.91 5.54
CA GLY A 213 -12.82 -0.96 6.36
C GLY A 213 -12.35 -0.89 7.82
N GLY A 214 -11.25 -1.57 8.18
CA GLY A 214 -10.72 -1.63 9.54
C GLY A 214 -11.51 -2.54 10.48
N LYS A 215 -12.47 -3.33 9.99
CA LYS A 215 -13.26 -4.24 10.83
C LYS A 215 -12.48 -5.52 11.07
N ILE A 216 -12.29 -5.89 12.34
CA ILE A 216 -11.62 -7.13 12.75
C ILE A 216 -12.34 -8.34 12.13
N ARG A 217 -11.62 -9.10 11.30
CA ARG A 217 -12.06 -10.36 10.69
C ARG A 217 -11.50 -11.58 11.41
N SER A 218 -10.23 -11.52 11.82
CA SER A 218 -9.61 -12.57 12.63
C SER A 218 -8.73 -12.01 13.75
N LEU A 219 -8.50 -12.84 14.77
CA LEU A 219 -7.42 -12.68 15.72
C LEU A 219 -6.27 -13.59 15.31
N ASP A 220 -5.10 -13.00 15.14
CA ASP A 220 -3.89 -13.69 14.75
C ASP A 220 -3.01 -13.89 15.99
N LEU A 221 -2.77 -15.14 16.37
CA LEU A 221 -1.85 -15.50 17.45
C LEU A 221 -0.48 -15.76 16.84
N TYR A 222 0.51 -14.98 17.26
CA TYR A 222 1.90 -15.11 16.82
C TYR A 222 2.71 -15.78 17.91
N ILE A 223 3.13 -17.02 17.70
CA ILE A 223 3.87 -17.80 18.70
C ILE A 223 5.34 -17.84 18.27
N SER A 224 6.25 -17.43 19.15
CA SER A 224 7.69 -17.50 18.88
C SER A 224 8.34 -18.65 19.65
N ARG A 225 9.06 -19.53 18.94
CA ARG A 225 9.90 -20.57 19.56
C ARG A 225 11.37 -20.25 19.34
N ARG A 226 12.12 -19.99 20.43
CA ARG A 226 13.60 -19.92 20.37
C ARG A 226 14.17 -21.33 20.50
N ARG A 227 15.00 -21.77 19.54
CA ARG A 227 15.93 -22.90 19.78
C ARG A 227 17.12 -22.40 20.60
N ALA A 228 17.62 -23.27 21.49
CA ALA A 228 18.74 -22.95 22.37
C ALA A 228 20.09 -22.78 21.63
N VAL A 229 20.17 -23.11 20.34
CA VAL A 229 21.38 -22.97 19.53
C VAL A 229 20.98 -22.62 18.09
N GLY A 230 21.42 -21.46 17.57
CA GLY A 230 21.20 -21.03 16.18
C GLY A 230 20.04 -20.03 15.99
N THR A 231 20.34 -18.94 15.30
CA THR A 231 19.66 -17.63 15.20
C THR A 231 18.27 -17.56 14.52
N HIS A 232 17.49 -18.64 14.49
CA HIS A 232 16.18 -18.62 13.82
C HIS A 232 15.03 -18.70 14.84
N ALA A 233 14.38 -17.56 15.10
CA ALA A 233 13.08 -17.55 15.78
C ALA A 233 12.02 -17.98 14.76
N GLN A 234 11.38 -19.13 14.98
CA GLN A 234 10.24 -19.54 14.17
C GLN A 234 8.99 -18.85 14.72
N VAL A 235 8.32 -18.07 13.88
CA VAL A 235 7.07 -17.38 14.20
C VAL A 235 5.92 -18.13 13.52
N TYR A 236 4.98 -18.62 14.32
CA TYR A 236 3.78 -19.29 13.87
C TYR A 236 2.60 -18.32 13.94
N LYS A 237 1.87 -18.14 12.84
CA LYS A 237 0.64 -17.35 12.76
C LYS A 237 -0.58 -18.27 12.84
N TRP A 238 -1.55 -17.93 13.67
CA TRP A 238 -2.81 -18.66 13.76
C TRP A 238 -4.01 -17.73 13.77
N SER A 239 -4.88 -17.83 12.75
CA SER A 239 -6.01 -16.91 12.54
C SER A 239 -7.32 -17.52 13.09
N LEU A 240 -7.95 -16.84 14.05
CA LEU A 240 -9.24 -17.20 14.64
C LEU A 240 -10.32 -16.24 14.18
N SER A 241 -11.48 -16.73 13.73
CA SER A 241 -12.58 -15.87 13.29
C SER A 241 -13.06 -14.94 14.42
N ALA A 242 -13.57 -13.75 14.07
CA ALA A 242 -14.10 -12.80 15.05
C ALA A 242 -15.21 -13.42 15.95
N GLU A 243 -16.01 -14.34 15.41
CA GLU A 243 -17.04 -15.08 16.16
C GLU A 243 -16.44 -16.05 17.19
N ASP A 244 -15.34 -16.73 16.84
CA ASP A 244 -14.61 -17.61 17.76
C ASP A 244 -13.90 -16.82 18.88
N VAL A 245 -13.49 -15.59 18.58
CA VAL A 245 -12.68 -14.74 19.46
C VAL A 245 -13.53 -13.91 20.44
N ALA A 246 -14.69 -13.45 20.02
CA ALA A 246 -15.60 -12.64 20.85
C ALA A 246 -15.83 -13.21 22.28
N PRO A 247 -16.06 -14.52 22.50
CA PRO A 247 -16.22 -15.07 23.85
C PRO A 247 -14.94 -15.11 24.68
N LEU A 248 -13.76 -14.99 24.05
CA LEU A 248 -12.45 -14.97 24.71
C LEU A 248 -12.00 -13.57 25.07
N LEU A 249 -12.47 -12.52 24.40
CA LEU A 249 -12.08 -11.16 24.77
C LEU A 249 -12.57 -10.85 26.17
N ARG A 250 -11.68 -10.31 27.01
CA ARG A 250 -12.07 -9.70 28.29
C ARG A 250 -13.13 -8.62 28.02
N PRO A 251 -14.07 -8.37 28.95
CA PRO A 251 -15.15 -7.40 28.74
C PRO A 251 -14.66 -6.02 28.27
N GLU A 252 -13.54 -5.54 28.83
CA GLU A 252 -12.91 -4.27 28.48
C GLU A 252 -12.37 -4.23 27.03
N MET A 253 -11.98 -5.38 26.48
CA MET A 253 -11.49 -5.51 25.11
C MET A 253 -12.62 -5.70 24.09
N ARG A 254 -13.77 -6.21 24.54
CA ARG A 254 -14.98 -6.26 23.70
C ARG A 254 -15.45 -4.86 23.34
N GLU A 255 -15.31 -3.92 24.29
CA GLU A 255 -15.62 -2.51 24.03
C GLU A 255 -14.62 -1.89 23.06
N LEU A 256 -13.31 -2.18 23.15
CA LEU A 256 -12.33 -1.75 22.15
C LEU A 256 -12.61 -2.37 20.76
N ALA A 257 -12.95 -3.65 20.68
CA ALA A 257 -13.31 -4.33 19.43
C ALA A 257 -14.68 -3.86 18.86
N ALA A 258 -15.56 -3.30 19.69
CA ALA A 258 -16.80 -2.66 19.28
C ALA A 258 -16.63 -1.16 18.95
N ASN A 259 -15.66 -0.49 19.60
CA ASN A 259 -15.29 0.93 19.44
C ASN A 259 -14.10 1.16 18.50
N THR A 260 -13.54 0.11 17.88
CA THR A 260 -12.89 0.19 16.57
C THR A 260 -13.94 0.63 15.56
N LYS A 261 -14.38 1.87 15.72
CA LYS A 261 -15.01 2.65 14.68
C LYS A 261 -13.88 2.94 13.72
N SER A 262 -14.06 2.45 12.49
CA SER A 262 -13.41 3.05 11.34
C SER A 262 -13.29 4.55 11.60
N ALA A 263 -12.06 5.04 11.67
CA ALA A 263 -11.82 6.47 11.70
C ALA A 263 -11.81 7.06 10.29
N SER A 264 -12.46 6.37 9.35
CA SER A 264 -13.11 7.05 8.25
C SER A 264 -14.46 7.58 8.75
N PRO A 265 -14.88 8.80 8.39
CA PRO A 265 -16.30 9.18 8.49
C PRO A 265 -17.17 8.06 7.91
N PRO A 266 -18.44 7.87 8.32
CA PRO A 266 -19.27 6.79 7.80
C PRO A 266 -19.16 6.80 6.29
N LEU A 267 -18.39 5.83 5.78
CA LEU A 267 -18.11 5.73 4.37
C LEU A 267 -19.48 5.58 3.75
N ALA A 268 -19.80 6.46 2.78
CA ALA A 268 -20.73 6.05 1.76
C ALA A 268 -20.31 4.64 1.38
N ALA A 269 -21.22 3.66 1.48
CA ALA A 269 -20.93 2.27 1.13
C ALA A 269 -20.05 2.27 -0.12
N ASP A 270 -18.94 1.51 -0.11
CA ASP A 270 -17.97 1.50 -1.19
C ASP A 270 -18.71 1.61 -2.52
N PRO A 271 -18.40 2.61 -3.36
CA PRO A 271 -19.22 2.95 -4.50
C PRO A 271 -19.48 1.67 -5.27
N LYS A 272 -20.75 1.33 -5.50
CA LYS A 272 -21.07 0.06 -6.13
C LYS A 272 -20.26 -0.08 -7.43
N PRO A 273 -19.50 -1.18 -7.63
CA PRO A 273 -18.70 -1.33 -8.82
C PRO A 273 -19.59 -1.30 -10.07
N ASP A 274 -19.14 -0.59 -11.09
CA ASP A 274 -19.84 -0.46 -12.37
C ASP A 274 -19.75 -1.74 -13.21
N ALA A 275 -18.71 -2.55 -12.97
CA ALA A 275 -18.61 -3.93 -13.41
C ALA A 275 -17.82 -4.76 -12.40
N VAL A 276 -18.18 -6.04 -12.25
CA VAL A 276 -17.50 -6.97 -11.36
C VAL A 276 -17.43 -8.35 -11.99
N VAL A 277 -16.29 -9.01 -11.82
CA VAL A 277 -16.14 -10.46 -12.02
C VAL A 277 -15.70 -11.05 -10.71
N LYS A 278 -16.49 -11.99 -10.18
CA LYS A 278 -16.19 -12.71 -8.95
C LYS A 278 -16.23 -14.20 -9.21
N THR A 279 -15.11 -14.85 -9.01
CA THR A 279 -14.95 -16.30 -9.11
C THR A 279 -14.22 -16.81 -7.87
N LYS A 280 -13.98 -18.11 -7.78
CA LYS A 280 -13.12 -18.62 -6.71
C LYS A 280 -11.66 -18.19 -6.87
N SER A 281 -11.23 -17.77 -8.06
CA SER A 281 -9.83 -17.42 -8.36
C SER A 281 -9.55 -15.93 -8.37
N ILE A 282 -10.58 -15.09 -8.48
CA ILE A 282 -10.41 -13.63 -8.53
C ILE A 282 -11.70 -12.91 -8.11
N GLU A 283 -11.54 -11.77 -7.47
CA GLU A 283 -12.53 -10.70 -7.37
C GLU A 283 -11.94 -9.47 -8.07
N ALA A 284 -12.51 -9.11 -9.23
CA ALA A 284 -12.03 -7.99 -10.04
C ALA A 284 -13.16 -6.97 -10.24
N ARG A 285 -12.87 -5.69 -9.99
CA ARG A 285 -13.87 -4.61 -9.93
C ARG A 285 -13.48 -3.41 -10.80
N ILE A 286 -14.46 -2.81 -11.46
CA ILE A 286 -14.32 -1.55 -12.23
C ILE A 286 -15.14 -0.45 -11.56
N PHE A 287 -14.54 0.73 -11.44
CA PHE A 287 -15.21 1.93 -10.93
C PHE A 287 -14.99 3.09 -11.89
N LEU A 288 -16.06 3.82 -12.16
CA LEU A 288 -16.07 5.06 -12.92
C LEU A 288 -16.38 6.23 -12.00
N ASP A 289 -15.75 7.37 -12.24
CA ASP A 289 -16.19 8.66 -11.68
C ASP A 289 -17.63 8.98 -12.14
N GLU A 290 -18.43 9.59 -11.27
CA GLU A 290 -19.80 10.04 -11.57
C GLU A 290 -19.89 10.92 -12.82
N LYS A 291 -18.88 11.77 -13.07
CA LYS A 291 -18.83 12.59 -14.30
C LYS A 291 -18.58 11.75 -15.55
N ILE A 292 -17.88 10.63 -15.44
CA ILE A 292 -17.73 9.65 -16.53
C ILE A 292 -19.06 8.94 -16.75
N LYS A 293 -19.75 8.52 -15.69
CA LYS A 293 -21.07 7.87 -15.78
C LYS A 293 -22.12 8.76 -16.44
N ALA A 294 -22.03 10.08 -16.23
CA ALA A 294 -22.93 11.06 -16.83
C ALA A 294 -22.77 11.19 -18.36
N ASP A 295 -21.64 10.78 -18.93
CA ASP A 295 -21.40 10.73 -20.37
C ASP A 295 -21.54 9.28 -20.88
N ALA A 296 -22.68 8.96 -21.47
CA ALA A 296 -23.00 7.59 -21.88
C ALA A 296 -22.00 7.00 -22.89
N ALA A 297 -21.44 7.81 -23.79
CA ALA A 297 -20.50 7.33 -24.79
C ALA A 297 -19.13 7.04 -24.15
N LEU A 298 -18.67 7.93 -23.28
CA LEU A 298 -17.44 7.74 -22.55
C LEU A 298 -17.53 6.58 -21.55
N ALA A 299 -18.62 6.48 -20.78
CA ALA A 299 -18.85 5.37 -19.87
C ALA A 299 -18.84 4.02 -20.60
N ALA A 300 -19.50 3.94 -21.76
CA ALA A 300 -19.50 2.72 -22.58
C ALA A 300 -18.09 2.35 -23.07
N ASP A 301 -17.28 3.33 -23.49
CA ASP A 301 -15.90 3.12 -23.92
C ASP A 301 -14.99 2.62 -22.76
N CYS A 302 -15.05 3.27 -21.60
CA CYS A 302 -14.31 2.84 -20.40
C CYS A 302 -14.74 1.44 -19.94
N LEU A 303 -16.04 1.13 -19.93
CA LEU A 303 -16.55 -0.19 -19.55
C LEU A 303 -16.20 -1.28 -20.56
N ALA A 304 -16.19 -0.97 -21.85
CA ALA A 304 -15.81 -1.94 -22.88
C ALA A 304 -14.35 -2.37 -22.73
N GLU A 305 -13.43 -1.43 -22.45
CA GLU A 305 -12.05 -1.77 -22.12
C GLU A 305 -11.95 -2.48 -20.76
N GLY A 306 -12.59 -1.94 -19.72
CA GLY A 306 -12.57 -2.49 -18.37
C GLY A 306 -13.06 -3.94 -18.33
N ARG A 307 -14.14 -4.27 -19.04
CA ARG A 307 -14.65 -5.66 -19.12
C ARG A 307 -13.67 -6.62 -19.79
N LYS A 308 -13.00 -6.19 -20.87
CA LYS A 308 -11.94 -7.01 -21.49
C LYS A 308 -10.79 -7.26 -20.51
N TRP A 309 -10.44 -6.27 -19.70
CA TRP A 309 -9.45 -6.43 -18.65
C TRP A 309 -9.93 -7.37 -17.54
N LEU A 310 -11.19 -7.27 -17.08
CA LEU A 310 -11.76 -8.22 -16.13
C LEU A 310 -11.71 -9.66 -16.66
N ASP A 311 -12.16 -9.88 -17.90
CA ASP A 311 -12.20 -11.20 -18.53
C ASP A 311 -10.80 -11.80 -18.68
N LYS A 312 -9.83 -10.99 -19.11
CA LYS A 312 -8.42 -11.39 -19.22
C LYS A 312 -7.87 -11.84 -17.86
N ASN A 313 -7.99 -11.00 -16.83
CA ASN A 313 -7.41 -11.32 -15.52
C ASN A 313 -8.14 -12.48 -14.84
N ALA A 314 -9.44 -12.65 -15.07
CA ALA A 314 -10.17 -13.83 -14.59
C ALA A 314 -9.69 -15.12 -15.26
N ALA A 315 -9.39 -15.09 -16.57
CA ALA A 315 -8.80 -16.22 -17.25
C ALA A 315 -7.39 -16.53 -16.75
N GLU A 316 -6.55 -15.51 -16.54
CA GLU A 316 -5.19 -15.64 -16.01
C GLU A 316 -5.19 -16.18 -14.58
N ALA A 317 -6.05 -15.64 -13.69
CA ALA A 317 -6.20 -16.14 -12.33
C ALA A 317 -6.71 -17.59 -12.30
N ALA A 318 -7.64 -17.95 -13.18
CA ALA A 318 -8.11 -19.33 -13.30
C ALA A 318 -7.02 -20.29 -13.80
N ALA A 319 -6.15 -19.84 -14.71
CA ALA A 319 -5.01 -20.61 -15.19
C ALA A 319 -3.94 -20.76 -14.09
N SER A 320 -3.57 -19.66 -13.43
CA SER A 320 -2.59 -19.65 -12.34
C SER A 320 -3.03 -20.54 -11.19
N ARG A 321 -4.31 -20.52 -10.81
CA ARG A 321 -4.82 -21.44 -9.78
C ARG A 321 -4.66 -22.93 -10.12
N LYS A 322 -4.75 -23.29 -11.41
CA LYS A 322 -4.53 -24.69 -11.83
C LYS A 322 -3.06 -25.07 -11.76
N GLN A 323 -2.17 -24.14 -12.09
CA GLN A 323 -0.72 -24.36 -12.11
C GLN A 323 -0.15 -24.37 -10.68
N ASP A 324 -0.54 -23.38 -9.88
CA ASP A 324 -0.01 -23.14 -8.54
C ASP A 324 -1.13 -22.97 -7.51
N PRO A 325 -1.93 -24.02 -7.24
CA PRO A 325 -3.08 -23.93 -6.32
C PRO A 325 -2.72 -23.50 -4.90
N GLN A 326 -1.44 -23.60 -4.52
CA GLN A 326 -0.93 -23.16 -3.24
C GLN A 326 -1.10 -21.65 -2.98
N PHE A 327 -1.03 -20.81 -4.03
CA PHE A 327 -1.19 -19.35 -3.90
C PHE A 327 -2.66 -18.90 -3.82
N PHE A 328 -3.60 -19.85 -3.90
CA PHE A 328 -5.05 -19.60 -3.87
C PHE A 328 -5.74 -20.25 -2.66
N LYS A 329 -4.97 -20.67 -1.65
CA LYS A 329 -5.50 -21.29 -0.42
C LYS A 329 -6.29 -20.29 0.42
N ASP A 330 -5.82 -19.04 0.48
CA ASP A 330 -6.39 -17.97 1.29
C ASP A 330 -7.40 -17.09 0.51
N GLY A 331 -7.68 -17.42 -0.75
CA GLY A 331 -8.62 -16.68 -1.58
C GLY A 331 -8.23 -16.62 -3.05
N GLY A 332 -9.06 -15.95 -3.84
CA GLY A 332 -8.69 -15.52 -5.18
C GLY A 332 -7.94 -14.18 -5.15
N TRP A 333 -7.31 -13.81 -6.26
CA TRP A 333 -6.70 -12.49 -6.43
C TRP A 333 -7.72 -11.35 -6.23
N ASP A 334 -7.26 -10.17 -5.79
CA ASP A 334 -8.10 -8.97 -5.66
C ASP A 334 -7.61 -7.84 -6.56
N PHE A 335 -8.44 -7.51 -7.56
CA PHE A 335 -8.08 -6.61 -8.65
C PHE A 335 -9.08 -5.47 -8.71
N GLU A 336 -8.58 -4.26 -8.91
CA GLU A 336 -9.41 -3.06 -9.01
C GLU A 336 -8.90 -2.15 -10.12
N ARG A 337 -9.82 -1.57 -10.88
CA ARG A 337 -9.49 -0.53 -11.86
C ARG A 337 -10.44 0.65 -11.72
N LYS A 338 -9.86 1.83 -11.54
CA LYS A 338 -10.58 3.10 -11.37
C LYS A 338 -10.32 4.01 -12.55
N TYR A 339 -11.37 4.64 -13.06
CA TYR A 339 -11.30 5.71 -14.06
C TYR A 339 -11.76 7.02 -13.43
N THR A 340 -10.87 8.02 -13.37
CA THR A 340 -11.15 9.33 -12.76
C THR A 340 -10.87 10.47 -13.74
N ILE A 341 -11.68 11.54 -13.70
CA ILE A 341 -11.42 12.70 -14.56
C ILE A 341 -10.32 13.54 -13.92
N ARG A 342 -9.18 13.67 -14.61
CA ARG A 342 -8.09 14.55 -14.20
C ARG A 342 -8.38 16.01 -14.54
N SER A 343 -8.92 16.26 -15.74
CA SER A 343 -9.29 17.60 -16.18
C SER A 343 -10.31 17.57 -17.32
N VAL A 344 -11.03 18.69 -17.49
CA VAL A 344 -11.85 18.95 -18.68
C VAL A 344 -11.39 20.26 -19.29
N VAL A 345 -10.94 20.22 -20.54
CA VAL A 345 -10.34 21.35 -21.24
C VAL A 345 -11.25 21.76 -22.40
N ALA A 346 -11.50 23.06 -22.49
CA ALA A 346 -12.39 23.69 -23.47
C ALA A 346 -13.79 23.02 -23.59
N ASP A 347 -14.32 22.52 -22.47
CA ASP A 347 -15.60 21.77 -22.38
C ASP A 347 -15.71 20.54 -23.32
N ARG A 348 -14.59 20.13 -23.91
CA ARG A 348 -14.50 19.16 -25.01
C ARG A 348 -13.56 18.01 -24.71
N TYR A 349 -12.35 18.31 -24.26
CA TYR A 349 -11.32 17.30 -24.03
C TYR A 349 -11.36 16.86 -22.59
N VAL A 350 -11.74 15.61 -22.36
CA VAL A 350 -11.78 15.00 -21.03
C VAL A 350 -10.54 14.15 -20.86
N SER A 351 -9.66 14.58 -19.96
CA SER A 351 -8.45 13.83 -19.60
C SER A 351 -8.76 12.95 -18.41
N ILE A 352 -8.49 11.64 -18.54
CA ILE A 352 -8.86 10.62 -17.58
C ILE A 352 -7.60 9.90 -17.13
N LEU A 353 -7.48 9.71 -15.82
CA LEU A 353 -6.49 8.85 -15.19
C LEU A 353 -7.12 7.48 -14.95
N ARG A 354 -6.41 6.41 -15.32
CA ARG A 354 -6.80 5.03 -15.08
C ARG A 354 -5.79 4.39 -14.14
N ASN A 355 -6.24 4.04 -12.95
CA ASN A 355 -5.41 3.40 -11.92
C ASN A 355 -5.85 1.96 -11.75
N ASP A 356 -4.88 1.05 -11.84
CA ASP A 356 -5.06 -0.38 -11.69
C ASP A 356 -4.38 -0.82 -10.40
N TYR A 357 -5.08 -1.55 -9.55
CA TYR A 357 -4.58 -2.22 -8.35
C TYR A 357 -4.71 -3.73 -8.55
N MET A 358 -3.66 -4.47 -8.21
CA MET A 358 -3.56 -5.90 -8.49
C MET A 358 -2.87 -6.62 -7.32
N ASP A 359 -3.65 -7.29 -6.48
CA ASP A 359 -3.13 -8.18 -5.46
C ASP A 359 -3.24 -9.64 -5.91
N THR A 360 -2.09 -10.25 -6.16
CA THR A 360 -1.98 -11.67 -6.50
C THR A 360 -1.51 -12.52 -5.30
N HIS A 361 -1.55 -11.96 -4.09
CA HIS A 361 -0.96 -12.49 -2.85
C HIS A 361 0.56 -12.71 -2.94
N GLY A 362 1.23 -11.80 -3.65
CA GLY A 362 2.70 -11.76 -3.74
C GLY A 362 3.33 -11.03 -2.55
N ALA A 363 4.56 -10.55 -2.73
CA ALA A 363 5.28 -9.78 -1.71
C ALA A 363 4.59 -8.44 -1.38
N HIS A 364 3.92 -7.84 -2.37
CA HIS A 364 3.07 -6.68 -2.24
C HIS A 364 2.04 -6.67 -3.39
N PRO A 365 0.91 -5.97 -3.26
CA PRO A 365 0.07 -5.63 -4.40
C PRO A 365 0.88 -4.82 -5.42
N ASN A 366 0.46 -4.80 -6.67
CA ASN A 366 1.03 -3.94 -7.70
C ASN A 366 0.03 -2.87 -8.09
N SER A 367 0.55 -1.71 -8.50
CA SER A 367 -0.24 -0.69 -9.18
C SER A 367 0.30 -0.37 -10.56
N ASP A 368 -0.60 0.00 -11.46
CA ASP A 368 -0.28 0.54 -12.77
C ASP A 368 -1.11 1.78 -13.04
N VAL A 369 -0.58 2.70 -13.85
CA VAL A 369 -1.24 3.94 -14.22
C VAL A 369 -1.23 4.10 -15.74
N ASN A 370 -2.39 4.49 -16.26
CA ASN A 370 -2.56 4.79 -17.67
C ASN A 370 -3.51 5.96 -17.85
N THR A 371 -3.65 6.46 -19.08
CA THR A 371 -4.46 7.64 -19.34
C THR A 371 -5.32 7.48 -20.58
N ILE A 372 -6.45 8.18 -20.58
CA ILE A 372 -7.33 8.31 -21.73
C ILE A 372 -7.56 9.80 -21.96
N LEU A 373 -7.38 10.25 -23.21
CA LEU A 373 -7.83 11.56 -23.63
C LEU A 373 -9.04 11.39 -24.55
N TRP A 374 -10.20 11.85 -24.10
CA TRP A 374 -11.46 11.73 -24.81
C TRP A 374 -11.86 13.05 -25.45
N ASP A 375 -12.26 13.02 -26.72
CA ASP A 375 -12.87 14.15 -27.41
C ASP A 375 -14.39 13.98 -27.46
N LYS A 376 -15.12 14.77 -26.67
CA LYS A 376 -16.58 14.76 -26.61
C LYS A 376 -17.26 15.11 -27.93
N THR A 377 -16.60 15.86 -28.81
CA THR A 377 -17.20 16.22 -30.11
C THR A 377 -17.21 15.04 -31.07
N SER A 378 -16.15 14.22 -31.04
CA SER A 378 -16.04 13.05 -31.93
C SER A 378 -16.45 11.73 -31.28
N ASN A 379 -16.70 11.73 -29.96
CA ASN A 379 -16.96 10.56 -29.12
C ASN A 379 -15.90 9.47 -29.30
N LYS A 380 -14.64 9.88 -29.24
CA LYS A 380 -13.49 9.00 -29.47
C LYS A 380 -12.32 9.38 -28.58
N ARG A 381 -11.50 8.37 -28.28
CA ARG A 381 -10.16 8.58 -27.75
C ARG A 381 -9.29 9.26 -28.80
N ILE A 382 -8.53 10.25 -28.37
CA ILE A 382 -7.55 10.94 -29.18
C ILE A 382 -6.18 10.88 -28.49
N SER A 383 -5.14 11.36 -29.18
CA SER A 383 -3.80 11.50 -28.63
C SER A 383 -3.44 12.99 -28.55
N ILE A 384 -2.54 13.34 -27.63
CA ILE A 384 -1.93 14.68 -27.56
C ILE A 384 -1.22 15.09 -28.86
N ARG A 385 -0.98 14.15 -29.79
CA ARG A 385 -0.56 14.44 -31.18
C ARG A 385 -1.38 15.54 -31.84
N ALA A 386 -2.68 15.63 -31.55
CA ALA A 386 -3.56 16.64 -32.12
C ALA A 386 -3.15 18.09 -31.73
N PHE A 387 -2.41 18.25 -30.64
CA PHE A 387 -2.03 19.56 -30.09
C PHE A 387 -0.60 19.98 -30.41
N LEU A 388 0.18 19.09 -31.04
CA LEU A 388 1.61 19.28 -31.31
C LEU A 388 1.89 19.30 -32.82
N THR A 389 2.76 20.20 -33.27
CA THR A 389 3.10 20.35 -34.70
C THR A 389 3.88 19.15 -35.24
N GLU A 390 4.61 18.44 -34.38
CA GLU A 390 5.44 17.29 -34.73
C GLU A 390 5.55 16.33 -33.55
N THR A 391 5.52 15.02 -33.82
CA THR A 391 5.57 13.96 -32.78
C THR A 391 6.29 12.70 -33.26
N ALA A 392 7.30 12.86 -34.12
CA ALA A 392 8.17 11.77 -34.52
C ALA A 392 9.09 11.38 -33.37
N ASP A 393 9.40 10.09 -33.30
CA ASP A 393 10.34 9.57 -32.33
C ASP A 393 11.71 10.23 -32.50
N LYS A 394 12.32 10.66 -31.40
CA LYS A 394 13.58 11.40 -31.34
C LYS A 394 13.54 12.77 -32.04
N GLY A 395 12.35 13.24 -32.43
CA GLY A 395 12.10 14.57 -32.98
C GLY A 395 12.34 15.69 -31.96
N PRO A 396 12.41 16.94 -32.41
CA PRO A 396 12.68 18.09 -31.55
C PRO A 396 11.64 18.25 -30.43
N THR A 397 10.35 18.03 -30.74
CA THR A 397 9.26 18.14 -29.76
C THR A 397 9.41 17.10 -28.66
N MET A 398 9.64 15.84 -29.04
CA MET A 398 9.79 14.74 -28.07
C MET A 398 11.05 14.86 -27.22
N LYS A 399 12.16 15.33 -27.79
CA LYS A 399 13.39 15.63 -27.04
C LYS A 399 13.20 16.75 -26.03
N ALA A 400 12.52 17.82 -26.41
CA ALA A 400 12.21 18.92 -25.50
C ALA A 400 11.31 18.46 -24.34
N MET A 401 10.31 17.64 -24.66
CA MET A 401 9.37 17.09 -23.68
C MET A 401 10.06 16.15 -22.68
N VAL A 402 10.89 15.20 -23.14
CA VAL A 402 11.67 14.32 -22.25
C VAL A 402 12.61 15.12 -21.36
N LYS A 403 13.29 16.14 -21.91
CA LYS A 403 14.15 17.01 -21.11
C LYS A 403 13.38 17.69 -19.98
N ALA A 404 12.18 18.18 -20.26
CA ALA A 404 11.32 18.82 -19.26
C ALA A 404 10.80 17.81 -18.23
N VAL A 405 10.39 16.62 -18.68
CA VAL A 405 9.98 15.50 -17.81
C VAL A 405 11.09 15.11 -16.84
N ILE A 406 12.29 14.83 -17.34
CA ILE A 406 13.43 14.44 -16.49
C ILE A 406 13.78 15.56 -15.51
N ALA A 407 13.72 16.83 -15.92
CA ALA A 407 13.93 17.94 -15.01
C ALA A 407 12.86 17.98 -13.90
N SER A 408 11.59 17.74 -14.24
CA SER A 408 10.52 17.65 -13.25
C SER A 408 10.69 16.46 -12.30
N LEU A 409 11.04 15.28 -12.81
CA LEU A 409 11.29 14.09 -11.99
C LEU A 409 12.44 14.30 -11.02
N LYS A 410 13.55 14.90 -11.48
CA LYS A 410 14.68 15.26 -10.60
C LYS A 410 14.27 16.24 -9.51
N ALA A 411 13.45 17.23 -9.84
CA ALA A 411 12.93 18.18 -8.85
C ALA A 411 12.01 17.47 -7.83
N GLU A 412 11.16 16.56 -8.29
CA GLU A 412 10.23 15.82 -7.43
C GLU A 412 10.96 14.85 -6.50
N LYS A 413 11.91 14.06 -7.01
CA LYS A 413 12.78 13.22 -6.20
C LYS A 413 13.55 14.01 -5.16
N LYS A 414 14.01 15.22 -5.51
CA LYS A 414 14.63 16.12 -4.53
C LYS A 414 13.68 16.56 -3.42
N LYS A 415 12.41 16.85 -3.73
CA LYS A 415 11.41 17.22 -2.70
C LYS A 415 11.10 16.05 -1.76
N ARG A 416 11.07 14.83 -2.29
CA ARG A 416 10.83 13.60 -1.53
C ARG A 416 12.07 13.08 -0.80
N ASP A 417 13.20 13.78 -0.94
CA ASP A 417 14.49 13.40 -0.37
C ASP A 417 14.99 12.02 -0.85
N THR A 418 14.72 11.71 -2.12
CA THR A 418 15.08 10.47 -2.83
C THR A 418 16.02 10.77 -4.01
N SER A 419 16.97 11.68 -3.82
CA SER A 419 17.82 12.18 -4.93
C SER A 419 18.84 11.15 -5.42
N GLU A 420 19.18 10.18 -4.59
CA GLU A 420 20.06 9.04 -4.88
C GLU A 420 19.52 8.15 -6.00
N THR A 421 18.20 8.09 -6.18
CA THR A 421 17.56 7.35 -7.29
C THR A 421 17.29 8.22 -8.52
N ALA A 422 17.73 9.49 -8.54
CA ALA A 422 17.60 10.40 -9.68
C ALA A 422 18.69 10.18 -10.75
N THR A 423 18.92 8.93 -11.13
CA THR A 423 20.02 8.49 -12.00
C THR A 423 19.58 8.24 -13.44
N ASP A 424 20.54 8.22 -14.37
CA ASP A 424 20.27 7.88 -15.77
C ASP A 424 19.73 6.45 -15.93
N GLU A 425 20.09 5.53 -15.03
CA GLU A 425 19.61 4.15 -15.03
C GLU A 425 18.10 4.09 -14.72
N TRP A 426 17.63 4.85 -13.73
CA TRP A 426 16.20 4.93 -13.42
C TRP A 426 15.39 5.68 -14.49
N PHE A 427 16.02 6.57 -15.25
CA PHE A 427 15.34 7.33 -16.31
C PHE A 427 15.52 6.75 -17.72
N LYS A 428 16.23 5.64 -17.89
CA LYS A 428 16.56 5.08 -19.22
C LYS A 428 15.33 4.76 -20.08
N SER A 429 14.21 4.42 -19.43
CA SER A 429 12.94 4.08 -20.10
C SER A 429 12.15 5.31 -20.54
N VAL A 430 12.49 6.51 -20.04
CA VAL A 430 11.87 7.78 -20.42
C VAL A 430 12.50 8.28 -21.71
N GLU A 431 12.03 7.73 -22.84
CA GLU A 431 12.58 7.99 -24.16
C GLU A 431 11.80 9.07 -24.93
N PRO A 432 12.42 9.76 -25.92
CA PRO A 432 11.76 10.78 -26.74
C PRO A 432 10.84 10.14 -27.78
N SER A 433 9.81 9.44 -27.32
CA SER A 433 8.76 8.81 -28.11
C SER A 433 7.46 8.93 -27.33
N LEU A 434 6.34 9.19 -28.01
CA LEU A 434 5.04 9.32 -27.35
C LEU A 434 4.60 8.08 -26.57
N LEU A 435 5.05 6.88 -26.99
CA LEU A 435 4.68 5.63 -26.31
C LEU A 435 5.61 5.29 -25.13
N LYS A 436 6.76 5.97 -25.02
CA LYS A 436 7.78 5.66 -24.01
C LYS A 436 8.04 6.82 -23.04
N ILE A 437 7.58 8.02 -23.36
CA ILE A 437 7.79 9.18 -22.49
C ILE A 437 7.00 9.07 -21.18
N GLY A 438 5.85 8.37 -21.17
CA GLY A 438 5.00 8.18 -20.00
C GLY A 438 3.51 8.36 -20.32
N ALA A 439 2.64 7.89 -19.43
CA ALA A 439 1.20 8.07 -19.59
C ALA A 439 0.84 9.53 -19.32
N VAL A 440 0.09 10.18 -20.21
CA VAL A 440 -0.05 11.65 -20.22
C VAL A 440 -1.49 12.12 -20.04
N THR A 441 -1.69 13.11 -19.17
CA THR A 441 -2.94 13.84 -19.00
C THR A 441 -2.78 15.33 -19.33
N LEU A 442 -3.90 15.99 -19.66
CA LEU A 442 -3.98 17.45 -19.66
C LEU A 442 -4.06 17.94 -18.20
N ALA A 443 -3.20 18.86 -17.81
CA ALA A 443 -3.16 19.39 -16.45
C ALA A 443 -4.26 20.44 -16.21
N PRO A 444 -4.93 20.47 -15.04
CA PRO A 444 -5.83 21.55 -14.66
C PRO A 444 -5.17 22.93 -14.76
N SER A 445 -5.97 23.96 -15.01
CA SER A 445 -5.51 25.35 -15.14
C SER A 445 -6.28 26.31 -14.25
N THR A 446 -5.61 27.38 -13.83
CA THR A 446 -6.26 28.55 -13.23
C THR A 446 -7.09 29.36 -14.24
N GLU A 447 -6.91 29.13 -15.54
CA GLU A 447 -7.71 29.77 -16.58
C GLU A 447 -8.81 28.81 -17.07
N ALA A 448 -10.05 29.29 -17.09
CA ALA A 448 -11.21 28.48 -17.45
C ALA A 448 -11.08 27.90 -18.87
N GLY A 449 -11.34 26.59 -19.00
CA GLY A 449 -11.28 25.89 -20.28
C GLY A 449 -9.87 25.70 -20.84
N LYS A 450 -8.82 25.96 -20.06
CA LYS A 450 -7.42 25.76 -20.48
C LYS A 450 -6.76 24.59 -19.76
N SER A 451 -5.66 24.11 -20.35
CA SER A 451 -4.69 23.22 -19.74
C SER A 451 -3.43 24.01 -19.38
N SER A 452 -2.95 23.91 -18.14
CA SER A 452 -1.71 24.61 -17.73
C SER A 452 -0.44 23.93 -18.24
N GLY A 453 -0.58 22.73 -18.80
CA GLY A 453 0.52 21.93 -19.29
C GLY A 453 0.12 20.48 -19.50
N LEU A 454 1.12 19.62 -19.53
CA LEU A 454 0.97 18.17 -19.56
C LEU A 454 1.51 17.56 -18.28
N THR A 455 0.80 16.55 -17.77
CA THR A 455 1.21 15.78 -16.60
C THR A 455 1.49 14.34 -17.04
N PHE A 456 2.68 13.84 -16.74
CA PHE A 456 3.11 12.48 -17.04
C PHE A 456 3.14 11.65 -15.77
N HIS A 457 2.51 10.48 -15.82
CA HIS A 457 2.33 9.58 -14.69
C HIS A 457 3.22 8.34 -14.85
N TYR A 458 3.87 7.93 -13.78
CA TYR A 458 4.81 6.82 -13.74
C TYR A 458 4.47 5.89 -12.58
N PRO A 459 4.08 4.63 -12.87
CA PRO A 459 3.77 3.69 -11.79
C PRO A 459 5.04 3.38 -10.98
N PRO A 460 4.91 2.75 -9.80
CA PRO A 460 6.05 2.18 -9.09
C PRO A 460 6.96 1.35 -10.01
N TYR A 461 8.27 1.35 -9.75
CA TYR A 461 9.32 0.76 -10.59
C TYR A 461 9.63 1.47 -11.92
N ALA A 462 8.80 2.39 -12.40
CA ALA A 462 9.03 3.00 -13.72
C ALA A 462 10.20 3.99 -13.73
N VAL A 463 10.35 4.80 -12.67
CA VAL A 463 11.38 5.84 -12.55
C VAL A 463 12.02 5.89 -11.16
N GLY A 464 11.84 4.83 -10.37
CA GLY A 464 12.34 4.68 -9.00
C GLY A 464 11.90 3.33 -8.42
N PRO A 465 12.45 2.89 -7.29
CA PRO A 465 12.02 1.68 -6.59
C PRO A 465 10.56 1.77 -6.15
N TYR A 466 9.95 0.62 -5.89
CA TYR A 466 8.53 0.52 -5.50
C TYR A 466 8.16 1.36 -4.28
N ALA A 467 9.04 1.43 -3.28
CA ALA A 467 8.85 2.16 -2.04
C ALA A 467 8.63 3.67 -2.24
N GLU A 468 9.14 4.24 -3.34
CA GLU A 468 8.91 5.66 -3.66
C GLU A 468 7.50 5.94 -4.22
N GLY A 469 6.76 4.88 -4.56
CA GLY A 469 5.42 4.94 -5.12
C GLY A 469 5.38 5.49 -6.55
N GLU A 470 4.23 6.06 -6.90
CA GLU A 470 4.04 6.73 -8.19
C GLU A 470 4.75 8.09 -8.23
N TYR A 471 5.31 8.39 -9.40
CA TYR A 471 5.84 9.72 -9.71
C TYR A 471 5.00 10.42 -10.76
N VAL A 472 4.95 11.74 -10.63
CA VAL A 472 4.34 12.63 -11.60
C VAL A 472 5.35 13.66 -12.07
N ALA A 473 5.43 13.85 -13.39
CA ALA A 473 6.24 14.88 -14.02
C ALA A 473 5.35 15.91 -14.72
N PHE A 474 5.54 17.19 -14.38
CA PHE A 474 4.77 18.28 -14.97
C PHE A 474 5.59 19.06 -15.99
N VAL A 475 5.03 19.21 -17.19
CA VAL A 475 5.59 20.02 -18.27
C VAL A 475 4.68 21.24 -18.50
N PRO A 476 5.11 22.44 -18.09
CA PRO A 476 4.29 23.64 -18.23
C PRO A 476 4.10 24.02 -19.71
N TRP A 477 2.93 24.57 -20.04
CA TRP A 477 2.58 24.89 -21.42
C TRP A 477 3.52 25.88 -22.10
N GLU A 478 4.19 26.74 -21.33
CA GLU A 478 5.21 27.67 -21.83
C GLU A 478 6.38 26.92 -22.49
N THR A 479 6.72 25.73 -21.99
CA THR A 479 7.74 24.86 -22.59
C THR A 479 7.24 24.26 -23.91
N LEU A 480 5.93 24.03 -24.03
CA LEU A 480 5.31 23.43 -25.20
C LEU A 480 5.05 24.45 -26.31
N LYS A 481 4.97 25.74 -25.99
CA LYS A 481 4.58 26.85 -26.88
C LYS A 481 5.22 26.81 -28.28
N PRO A 482 6.54 26.52 -28.46
CA PRO A 482 7.15 26.45 -29.79
C PRO A 482 6.65 25.29 -30.66
N TYR A 483 5.99 24.30 -30.05
CA TYR A 483 5.61 23.04 -30.66
C TYR A 483 4.09 22.87 -30.78
N LEU A 484 3.30 23.89 -30.43
CA LEU A 484 1.84 23.78 -30.44
C LEU A 484 1.25 23.98 -31.84
N THR A 485 0.26 23.17 -32.19
CA THR A 485 -0.63 23.48 -33.33
C THR A 485 -1.49 24.71 -33.01
N SER A 486 -2.27 25.19 -33.98
CA SER A 486 -3.30 26.21 -33.72
C SER A 486 -4.29 25.74 -32.64
N GLU A 487 -4.65 24.45 -32.64
CA GLU A 487 -5.52 23.87 -31.63
C GLU A 487 -4.82 23.77 -30.26
N GLY A 488 -3.55 23.37 -30.22
CA GLY A 488 -2.75 23.41 -29.00
C GLY A 488 -2.70 24.81 -28.40
N THR A 489 -2.42 25.83 -29.21
CA THR A 489 -2.38 27.23 -28.78
C THR A 489 -3.74 27.69 -28.23
N ARG A 490 -4.85 27.14 -28.73
CA ARG A 490 -6.20 27.45 -28.26
C ARG A 490 -6.47 26.86 -26.87
N ILE A 491 -5.96 25.68 -26.55
CA ILE A 491 -6.33 24.96 -25.32
C ILE A 491 -5.30 25.10 -24.19
N PHE A 492 -4.06 25.43 -24.48
CA PHE A 492 -3.04 25.61 -23.44
C PHE A 492 -3.01 27.06 -22.93
N GLY A 493 -2.90 27.23 -21.61
CA GLY A 493 -2.89 28.54 -20.95
C GLY A 493 -3.13 28.47 -19.44
N GLY A 494 -2.94 29.59 -18.77
CA GLY A 494 -3.03 29.72 -17.31
C GLY A 494 -1.92 28.98 -16.54
N ALA A 495 -1.95 29.09 -15.22
CA ALA A 495 -1.00 28.45 -14.32
C ALA A 495 -1.53 27.12 -13.79
N ARG A 496 -0.64 26.25 -13.31
CA ARG A 496 -1.00 25.05 -12.57
C ARG A 496 -1.57 25.43 -11.19
N PRO A 497 -2.77 24.96 -10.79
CA PRO A 497 -3.32 25.25 -9.47
C PRO A 497 -2.40 24.75 -8.32
N LYS A 498 -2.38 25.47 -7.18
CA LYS A 498 -1.43 25.19 -6.09
C LYS A 498 -1.56 23.80 -5.44
N GLY A 499 -2.76 23.21 -5.41
CA GLY A 499 -2.98 21.85 -4.87
C GLY A 499 -2.82 20.74 -5.90
N ASP A 500 -2.66 21.08 -7.18
CA ASP A 500 -2.55 20.09 -8.26
C ASP A 500 -1.22 19.32 -8.23
N ALA A 501 -0.19 19.90 -7.60
CA ALA A 501 1.13 19.30 -7.45
C ALA A 501 1.18 18.19 -6.41
N ASP A 502 0.20 18.15 -5.51
CA ASP A 502 0.15 17.23 -4.37
C ASP A 502 -0.79 16.03 -4.65
N GLU A 503 -1.49 16.02 -5.79
CA GLU A 503 -2.35 14.93 -6.27
C GLU A 503 -1.64 14.14 -7.38
N PRO A 504 -1.17 12.90 -7.11
CA PRO A 504 -0.64 11.99 -8.14
C PRO A 504 -1.64 11.73 -9.28
#